data_AF-A0A926KQ95-F1
#
_entry.id   AF-A0A926KQ95-F1
#
_cell.length_a   1.000
_cell.length_b   1.000
_cell.length_c   1.000
_cell.angle_alpha   90.00
_cell.angle_beta   90.00
_cell.angle_gamma   90.00
#
_symmetry.space_group_name_H-M   'P 1'
#
loop_
_entity.id
_entity.type
_entity.pdbx_description
1 polymer ?
#
loop_
_entity_poly.entity_id
_entity_poly.type
_entity_poly.pdbx_seq_one_letter_code
_entity_poly.pdbx_strand_id
1 'polypeptide(L)'
;MNNRIIGLTTFLGISTLLAVGCSNNNTELASNNKPVIVSLTPDEQQLSTKKECFAQLKVAFETEKAKLEAMSSRTPEEIEKNVEQGRKVKEIGWELGLLEKEVDPDYPRRELESKLVSSKQHFNGNELLHHYKRTNNPKYNALFILLEYKKEQIAQIEKEYQEKSKAIPNLLQELDELIVMTEIPK
;
A
#
# COMPACT_ATOMS: atom_id res chain seq x y z
N MET A 1 10.43 -51.33 9.00
CA MET A 1 9.68 -50.40 8.14
C MET A 1 9.03 -49.39 9.08
N ASN A 2 9.61 -48.20 9.14
CA ASN A 2 9.37 -47.22 10.20
C ASN A 2 8.18 -46.32 9.85
N ASN A 3 7.12 -46.39 10.65
CA ASN A 3 6.04 -45.41 10.66
C ASN A 3 6.57 -44.10 11.25
N ARG A 4 6.71 -43.06 10.43
CA ARG A 4 6.90 -41.69 10.88
C ARG A 4 5.56 -40.97 10.88
N ILE A 5 5.06 -40.75 12.10
CA ILE A 5 4.13 -39.69 12.46
C ILE A 5 4.86 -38.37 12.19
N ILE A 6 4.25 -37.48 11.40
CA ILE A 6 4.59 -36.05 11.41
C ILE A 6 3.29 -35.30 11.63
N GLY A 7 3.20 -34.70 12.81
CA GLY A 7 2.05 -33.96 13.30
C GLY A 7 1.81 -32.71 12.48
N LEU A 8 0.53 -32.50 12.22
CA LEU A 8 -0.06 -31.26 11.72
C LEU A 8 0.02 -30.21 12.84
N THR A 9 1.12 -29.45 12.90
CA THR A 9 1.18 -28.24 13.73
C THR A 9 0.42 -27.13 13.02
N THR A 10 -0.82 -26.93 13.45
CA THR A 10 -1.63 -25.74 13.24
C THR A 10 -0.82 -24.49 13.56
N PHE A 11 -0.61 -23.67 12.54
CA PHE A 11 -0.02 -22.33 12.62
C PHE A 11 -1.01 -21.41 13.35
N LEU A 12 -0.93 -21.34 14.67
CA LEU A 12 -1.48 -20.22 15.43
C LEU A 12 -0.52 -19.04 15.29
N GLY A 13 -0.74 -18.26 14.22
CA GLY A 13 -0.09 -16.97 14.01
C GLY A 13 -0.67 -15.91 14.94
N ILE A 14 -0.08 -15.84 16.13
CA ILE A 14 0.15 -14.69 17.01
C ILE A 14 -0.42 -13.34 16.46
N SER A 15 -1.69 -13.05 16.78
CA SER A 15 -2.28 -11.69 16.78
C SER A 15 -2.15 -11.04 18.17
N THR A 16 -0.94 -11.01 18.70
CA THR A 16 -0.67 -10.39 20.00
C THR A 16 0.57 -9.53 19.92
N LEU A 17 0.47 -8.37 19.26
CA LEU A 17 1.28 -7.21 19.63
C LEU A 17 0.56 -5.94 19.16
N LEU A 18 0.36 -5.02 20.11
CA LEU A 18 -0.29 -3.70 20.02
C LEU A 18 -1.83 -3.65 20.07
N ALA A 19 -2.39 -4.11 21.20
CA ALA A 19 -3.44 -3.33 21.86
C ALA A 19 -2.79 -2.11 22.56
N VAL A 20 -2.35 -1.10 21.79
CA VAL A 20 -2.10 0.23 22.35
C VAL A 20 -3.46 0.92 22.39
N GLY A 21 -3.95 1.12 23.60
CA GLY A 21 -5.34 1.45 23.89
C GLY A 21 -5.87 2.67 23.13
N CYS A 22 -6.78 2.40 22.21
CA CYS A 22 -7.87 3.33 21.90
C CYS A 22 -8.99 3.09 22.92
N SER A 23 -8.74 3.45 24.19
CA SER A 23 -9.76 3.41 25.24
C SER A 23 -10.27 4.83 25.48
N ASN A 24 -11.58 5.00 25.29
CA ASN A 24 -12.32 6.23 25.55
C ASN A 24 -12.03 6.76 26.95
N ASN A 25 -11.36 7.91 27.04
CA ASN A 25 -11.27 8.68 28.27
C ASN A 25 -12.29 9.81 28.22
N ASN A 26 -13.53 9.52 28.63
CA ASN A 26 -14.43 10.54 29.16
C ASN A 26 -14.00 10.83 30.60
N THR A 27 -13.06 11.75 30.77
CA THR A 27 -12.73 12.29 32.09
C THR A 27 -13.65 13.47 32.36
N GLU A 28 -14.68 13.25 33.17
CA GLU A 28 -15.49 14.31 33.78
C GLU A 28 -14.58 15.26 34.57
N LEU A 29 -14.52 16.52 34.13
CA LEU A 29 -14.04 17.63 34.93
C LEU A 29 -15.15 18.67 34.98
N ALA A 30 -15.74 18.80 36.15
CA ALA A 30 -16.75 19.78 36.48
C ALA A 30 -16.22 21.20 36.25
N SER A 31 -16.83 21.92 35.30
CA SER A 31 -16.71 23.38 35.17
C SER A 31 -18.01 23.93 34.58
N ASN A 32 -18.58 24.92 35.26
CA ASN A 32 -19.89 25.51 35.00
C ASN A 32 -19.90 26.37 33.71
N ASN A 33 -19.77 25.72 32.56
CA ASN A 33 -20.17 26.28 31.27
C ASN A 33 -20.87 25.16 30.51
N LYS A 34 -22.18 25.33 30.26
CA LYS A 34 -23.04 24.36 29.55
C LYS A 34 -22.33 23.92 28.26
N PRO A 35 -21.81 22.69 28.17
CA PRO A 35 -21.16 22.26 26.95
C PRO A 35 -22.26 22.12 25.89
N VAL A 36 -22.07 22.80 24.76
CA VAL A 36 -22.78 22.46 23.53
C VAL A 36 -22.30 21.06 23.18
N ILE A 37 -23.06 20.04 23.58
CA ILE A 37 -22.82 18.65 23.19
C ILE A 37 -23.16 18.59 21.71
N VAL A 38 -22.16 18.84 20.86
CA VAL A 38 -22.23 18.48 19.44
C VAL A 38 -22.25 16.96 19.42
N SER A 39 -23.46 16.40 19.38
CA SER A 39 -23.64 14.96 19.28
C SER A 39 -23.24 14.57 17.86
N LEU A 40 -22.03 14.01 17.72
CA LEU A 40 -21.58 13.42 16.47
C LEU A 40 -22.47 12.21 16.17
N THR A 41 -22.77 12.01 14.89
CA THR A 41 -23.38 10.76 14.44
C THR A 41 -22.40 9.59 14.66
N PRO A 42 -22.88 8.35 14.80
CA PRO A 42 -22.00 7.18 14.96
C PRO A 42 -20.91 7.07 13.89
N ASP A 43 -21.22 7.44 12.64
CA ASP A 43 -20.29 7.42 11.51
C ASP A 43 -19.21 8.50 11.62
N GLU A 44 -19.56 9.71 12.08
CA GLU A 44 -18.61 10.79 12.33
C GLU A 44 -17.69 10.48 13.52
N GLN A 45 -18.23 9.81 14.54
CA GLN A 45 -17.47 9.39 15.72
C GLN A 45 -16.46 8.29 15.35
N GLN A 46 -16.86 7.33 14.51
CA GLN A 46 -15.98 6.29 13.99
C GLN A 46 -14.85 6.87 13.10
N LEU A 47 -15.16 7.84 12.24
CA LEU A 47 -14.15 8.51 11.41
C LEU A 47 -13.15 9.33 12.26
N SER A 48 -13.61 9.99 13.32
CA SER A 48 -12.75 10.72 14.26
C SER A 48 -11.76 9.78 14.94
N THR A 49 -12.24 8.65 15.47
CA THR A 49 -11.37 7.64 16.10
C THR A 49 -10.34 7.07 15.13
N LYS A 50 -10.72 6.81 13.87
CA LYS A 50 -9.78 6.36 12.83
C LYS A 50 -8.71 7.41 12.53
N LYS A 51 -9.06 8.70 12.48
CA LYS A 51 -8.10 9.81 12.28
C LYS A 51 -7.11 9.93 13.44
N GLU A 52 -7.58 9.79 14.68
CA GLU A 52 -6.71 9.78 15.86
C GLU A 52 -5.76 8.58 15.85
N CYS A 53 -6.27 7.38 15.52
CA CYS A 53 -5.46 6.17 15.35
C CYS A 53 -4.39 6.36 14.27
N PHE A 54 -4.76 6.96 13.13
CA PHE A 54 -3.82 7.25 12.04
C PHE A 54 -2.69 8.18 12.48
N ALA A 55 -3.01 9.24 13.23
CA ALA A 55 -2.00 10.16 13.75
C ALA A 55 -1.02 9.46 14.71
N GLN A 56 -1.52 8.62 15.61
CA GLN A 56 -0.68 7.86 16.55
C GLN A 56 0.21 6.85 15.82
N LEU A 57 -0.35 6.11 14.87
CA LEU A 57 0.37 5.11 14.09
C LEU A 57 1.46 5.76 13.22
N LYS A 58 1.20 6.96 12.68
CA LYS A 58 2.19 7.74 11.95
C LYS A 58 3.39 8.12 12.82
N VAL A 59 3.15 8.56 14.07
CA VAL A 59 4.23 8.85 15.03
C VAL A 59 5.03 7.59 15.36
N ALA A 60 4.35 6.46 15.57
CA ALA A 60 5.01 5.18 15.82
C ALA A 60 5.87 4.75 14.62
N PHE A 61 5.37 4.90 13.40
CA PHE A 61 6.10 4.58 12.17
C PHE A 61 7.40 5.38 12.06
N GLU A 62 7.34 6.71 12.18
CA GLU A 62 8.53 7.57 12.10
C GLU A 62 9.54 7.24 13.21
N THR A 63 9.05 6.91 14.41
CA THR A 63 9.91 6.52 15.54
C THR A 63 10.65 5.21 15.26
N GLU A 64 9.95 4.16 14.80
CA GLU A 64 10.57 2.86 14.52
C GLU A 64 11.48 2.91 13.28
N LYS A 65 11.13 3.74 12.29
CA LYS A 65 11.95 4.01 11.11
C LYS A 65 13.25 4.72 11.50
N ALA A 66 13.20 5.75 12.35
CA ALA A 66 14.40 6.43 12.84
C ALA A 66 15.32 5.47 13.62
N LYS A 67 14.74 4.54 14.40
CA LYS A 67 15.53 3.48 15.05
C LYS A 67 16.23 2.59 14.04
N LEU A 68 15.52 2.13 13.00
CA LEU A 68 16.11 1.32 11.93
C LEU A 68 17.26 2.05 11.22
N GLU A 69 17.07 3.32 10.88
CA GLU A 69 18.08 4.14 10.19
C GLU A 69 19.33 4.38 11.03
N ALA A 70 19.21 4.38 12.37
CA ALA A 70 20.32 4.56 13.29
C ALA A 70 21.12 3.28 13.57
N MET A 71 20.66 2.11 13.14
CA MET A 71 21.29 0.82 13.45
C MET A 71 22.49 0.52 12.55
N SER A 72 23.57 -0.02 13.15
CA SER A 72 24.72 -0.58 12.44
C SER A 72 24.39 -1.94 11.84
N SER A 73 25.04 -2.33 10.75
CA SER A 73 24.85 -3.61 10.06
C SER A 73 26.18 -4.31 9.75
N ARG A 74 27.16 -4.22 10.68
CA ARG A 74 28.54 -4.69 10.46
C ARG A 74 28.74 -6.14 10.88
N THR A 75 27.99 -6.64 11.85
CA THR A 75 28.04 -8.05 12.28
C THR A 75 26.78 -8.81 11.88
N PRO A 76 26.85 -10.15 11.78
CA PRO A 76 25.66 -10.97 11.52
C PRO A 76 24.53 -10.75 12.54
N GLU A 77 24.85 -10.58 13.83
CA GLU A 77 23.86 -10.32 14.89
C GLU A 77 23.24 -8.92 14.76
N GLU A 78 24.02 -7.93 14.31
CA GLU A 78 23.51 -6.60 13.98
C GLU A 78 22.59 -6.63 12.75
N ILE A 79 22.92 -7.44 11.74
CA ILE A 79 22.08 -7.65 10.56
C ILE A 79 20.75 -8.29 10.97
N GLU A 80 20.76 -9.32 11.83
CA GLU A 80 19.53 -9.97 12.29
C GLU A 80 18.62 -8.99 13.05
N LYS A 81 19.20 -8.15 13.91
CA LYS A 81 18.44 -7.08 14.59
C LYS A 81 17.87 -6.07 13.61
N ASN A 82 18.62 -5.68 12.57
CA ASN A 82 18.12 -4.80 11.51
C ASN A 82 16.96 -5.42 10.74
N VAL A 83 17.04 -6.71 10.42
CA VAL A 83 15.97 -7.43 9.72
C VAL A 83 14.70 -7.44 10.56
N GLU A 84 14.80 -7.74 11.84
CA GLU A 84 13.64 -7.74 12.74
C GLU A 84 13.07 -6.33 12.93
N GLN A 85 13.91 -5.31 13.08
CA GLN A 85 13.46 -3.93 13.15
C GLN A 85 12.79 -3.49 11.83
N GLY A 86 13.35 -3.90 10.68
CA GLY A 86 12.77 -3.68 9.35
C GLY A 86 11.40 -4.34 9.20
N ARG A 87 11.20 -5.54 9.76
CA ARG A 87 9.90 -6.21 9.80
C ARG A 87 8.87 -5.38 10.55
N LYS A 88 9.22 -4.85 11.73
CA LYS A 88 8.32 -3.98 12.52
C LYS A 88 7.93 -2.71 11.77
N VAL A 89 8.90 -2.02 11.17
CA VAL A 89 8.63 -0.82 10.35
C VAL A 89 7.70 -1.16 9.19
N LYS A 90 7.89 -2.32 8.54
CA LYS A 90 7.04 -2.79 7.45
C LYS A 90 5.61 -3.08 7.91
N GLU A 91 5.44 -3.72 9.07
CA GLU A 91 4.12 -4.05 9.63
C GLU A 91 3.34 -2.77 9.98
N ILE A 92 3.95 -1.84 10.69
CA ILE A 92 3.34 -0.55 11.02
C ILE A 92 3.02 0.23 9.73
N GLY A 93 3.94 0.24 8.77
CA GLY A 93 3.74 0.92 7.49
C GLY A 93 2.56 0.36 6.68
N TRP A 94 2.33 -0.96 6.75
CA TRP A 94 1.19 -1.60 6.11
C TRP A 94 -0.14 -1.17 6.74
N GLU A 95 -0.22 -1.22 8.07
CA GLU A 95 -1.41 -0.78 8.81
C GLU A 95 -1.69 0.71 8.59
N LEU A 96 -0.65 1.54 8.56
CA LEU A 96 -0.74 2.96 8.27
C LEU A 96 -1.31 3.20 6.87
N GLY A 97 -0.83 2.46 5.87
CA GLY A 97 -1.31 2.56 4.49
C GLY A 97 -2.77 2.14 4.33
N LEU A 98 -3.23 1.11 5.05
CA LEU A 98 -4.65 0.72 5.06
C LEU A 98 -5.52 1.82 5.67
N LEU A 99 -5.11 2.35 6.81
CA LEU A 99 -5.87 3.36 7.52
C LEU A 99 -5.89 4.69 6.76
N GLU A 100 -4.80 5.04 6.05
CA GLU A 100 -4.75 6.21 5.15
C GLU A 100 -5.88 6.17 4.11
N LYS A 101 -6.15 4.99 3.52
CA LYS A 101 -7.24 4.85 2.53
C LYS A 101 -8.62 5.17 3.08
N GLU A 102 -8.81 4.93 4.38
CA GLU A 102 -10.09 5.10 5.06
C GLU A 102 -10.32 6.52 5.57
N VAL A 103 -9.24 7.23 5.92
CA VAL A 103 -9.33 8.54 6.58
C VAL A 103 -9.02 9.71 5.65
N ASP A 104 -8.26 9.48 4.58
CA ASP A 104 -7.86 10.52 3.65
C ASP A 104 -8.74 10.52 2.40
N PRO A 105 -9.60 11.55 2.22
CA PRO A 105 -10.47 11.65 1.05
C PRO A 105 -9.71 11.86 -0.26
N ASP A 106 -8.46 12.34 -0.20
CA ASP A 106 -7.60 12.54 -1.37
C ASP A 106 -6.82 11.27 -1.74
N TYR A 107 -6.91 10.19 -0.96
CA TYR A 107 -6.18 8.94 -1.21
C TYR A 107 -6.39 8.39 -2.63
N PRO A 108 -7.63 8.28 -3.17
CA PRO A 108 -7.85 7.74 -4.51
C PRO A 108 -7.12 8.54 -5.61
N ARG A 109 -7.01 9.87 -5.43
CA ARG A 109 -6.28 10.74 -6.35
C ARG A 109 -4.78 10.42 -6.34
N ARG A 110 -4.19 10.33 -5.14
CA ARG A 110 -2.76 10.00 -4.99
C ARG A 110 -2.44 8.60 -5.47
N GLU A 111 -3.34 7.64 -5.22
CA GLU A 111 -3.20 6.28 -5.71
C GLU A 111 -3.18 6.26 -7.25
N LEU A 112 -4.10 6.99 -7.89
CA LEU A 112 -4.14 7.09 -9.35
C LEU A 112 -2.85 7.71 -9.92
N GLU A 113 -2.38 8.82 -9.36
CA GLU A 113 -1.13 9.47 -9.77
C GLU A 113 0.08 8.53 -9.62
N SER A 114 0.17 7.82 -8.49
CA SER A 114 1.23 6.86 -8.24
C SER A 114 1.20 5.69 -9.23
N LYS A 115 0.01 5.13 -9.49
CA LYS A 115 -0.18 4.03 -10.46
C LYS A 115 0.13 4.46 -11.89
N LEU A 116 -0.20 5.69 -12.29
CA LEU A 116 0.17 6.22 -13.60
C LEU A 116 1.69 6.30 -13.76
N VAL A 117 2.41 6.83 -12.75
CA VAL A 117 3.88 6.91 -12.78
C VAL A 117 4.52 5.53 -12.84
N SER A 118 4.10 4.61 -11.96
CA SER A 118 4.67 3.27 -11.91
C SER A 118 4.37 2.46 -13.17
N SER A 119 3.15 2.58 -13.73
CA SER A 119 2.77 1.93 -14.99
C SER A 119 3.61 2.46 -16.15
N LYS A 120 3.77 3.78 -16.27
CA LYS A 120 4.65 4.37 -17.30
C LYS A 120 6.08 3.83 -17.21
N GLN A 121 6.62 3.73 -16.00
CA GLN A 121 7.97 3.17 -15.80
C GLN A 121 8.03 1.70 -16.17
N HIS A 122 7.04 0.90 -15.73
CA HIS A 122 6.96 -0.53 -16.01
C HIS A 122 6.88 -0.82 -17.51
N PHE A 123 6.09 -0.05 -18.26
CA PHE A 123 5.91 -0.24 -19.69
C PHE A 123 6.92 0.52 -20.55
N ASN A 124 7.87 1.26 -19.97
CA ASN A 124 8.98 1.87 -20.70
C ASN A 124 10.06 0.83 -21.05
N GLY A 125 9.66 -0.23 -21.75
CA GLY A 125 10.47 -1.39 -22.07
C GLY A 125 11.45 -1.15 -23.21
N ASN A 126 12.57 -0.49 -22.92
CA ASN A 126 13.69 -0.34 -23.88
C ASN A 126 14.26 -1.70 -24.34
N GLU A 127 14.17 -2.73 -23.49
CA GLU A 127 14.72 -4.06 -23.77
C GLU A 127 13.93 -4.83 -24.84
N LEU A 128 12.59 -4.77 -24.81
CA LEU A 128 11.74 -5.46 -25.80
C LEU A 128 11.93 -4.90 -27.22
N LEU A 129 12.06 -3.58 -27.36
CA LEU A 129 12.41 -2.94 -28.63
C LEU A 129 13.78 -3.38 -29.13
N HIS A 130 14.76 -3.52 -28.24
CA HIS A 130 16.10 -4.00 -28.58
C HIS A 130 16.08 -5.46 -29.03
N HIS A 131 15.33 -6.33 -28.35
CA HIS A 131 15.18 -7.74 -28.73
C HIS A 131 14.41 -7.92 -30.04
N TYR A 132 13.36 -7.15 -30.28
CA TYR A 132 12.62 -7.13 -31.54
C TYR A 132 13.54 -6.79 -32.73
N LYS A 133 14.26 -5.66 -32.65
CA LYS A 133 15.17 -5.20 -33.71
C LYS A 133 16.30 -6.19 -34.03
N ARG A 134 16.71 -7.02 -33.06
CA ARG A 134 17.85 -7.93 -33.20
C ARG A 134 17.48 -9.32 -33.71
N THR A 135 16.27 -9.81 -33.45
CA THR A 135 15.93 -11.23 -33.62
C THR A 135 14.89 -11.53 -34.69
N ASN A 136 14.10 -10.54 -35.15
CA ASN A 136 12.98 -10.75 -36.09
C ASN A 136 12.01 -11.89 -35.68
N ASN A 137 11.97 -12.25 -34.39
CA ASN A 137 11.12 -13.33 -33.92
C ASN A 137 9.67 -12.82 -33.78
N PRO A 138 8.68 -13.50 -34.38
CA PRO A 138 7.28 -13.07 -34.33
C PRO A 138 6.71 -12.98 -32.89
N LYS A 139 7.25 -13.75 -31.94
CA LYS A 139 6.87 -13.65 -30.52
C LYS A 139 7.25 -12.29 -29.94
N TYR A 140 8.44 -11.77 -30.23
CA TYR A 140 8.85 -10.44 -29.75
C TYR A 140 8.10 -9.31 -30.48
N ASN A 141 7.68 -9.52 -31.73
CA ASN A 141 6.83 -8.57 -32.45
C ASN A 141 5.46 -8.41 -31.77
N ALA A 142 4.78 -9.51 -31.46
CA ALA A 142 3.47 -9.48 -30.79
C ALA A 142 3.56 -8.81 -29.40
N LEU A 143 4.63 -9.09 -28.64
CA LEU A 143 4.86 -8.47 -27.33
C LEU A 143 5.16 -6.98 -27.43
N PHE A 144 5.91 -6.57 -28.45
CA PHE A 144 6.17 -5.15 -28.70
C PHE A 144 4.88 -4.39 -29.04
N ILE A 145 4.06 -4.93 -29.94
CA ILE A 145 2.76 -4.32 -30.29
C ILE A 145 1.85 -4.20 -29.07
N LEU A 146 1.78 -5.25 -28.23
CA LEU A 146 0.99 -5.24 -26.99
C LEU A 146 1.50 -4.16 -26.02
N LEU A 147 2.82 -4.01 -25.90
CA LEU A 147 3.43 -3.01 -25.03
C LEU A 147 3.16 -1.58 -25.51
N GLU A 148 3.26 -1.31 -26.81
CA GLU A 148 2.91 0.01 -27.38
C GLU A 148 1.42 0.32 -27.21
N TYR A 149 0.52 -0.66 -27.45
CA TYR A 149 -0.90 -0.49 -27.17
C TYR A 149 -1.16 -0.12 -25.70
N LYS A 150 -0.49 -0.78 -24.75
CA LYS A 150 -0.64 -0.45 -23.33
C LYS A 150 -0.12 0.94 -22.98
N LYS A 151 0.97 1.40 -23.59
CA LYS A 151 1.44 2.79 -23.43
C LYS A 151 0.40 3.79 -23.91
N GLU A 152 -0.24 3.53 -25.05
CA GLU A 152 -1.33 4.37 -25.57
C GLU A 152 -2.51 4.40 -24.60
N GLN A 153 -2.92 3.25 -24.06
CA GLN A 153 -4.01 3.18 -23.06
C GLN A 153 -3.66 3.97 -21.78
N ILE A 154 -2.43 3.86 -21.27
CA ILE A 154 -1.99 4.63 -20.10
C ILE A 154 -1.99 6.14 -20.39
N ALA A 155 -1.56 6.55 -21.58
CA ALA A 155 -1.60 7.95 -21.98
C ALA A 155 -3.04 8.47 -22.10
N GLN A 156 -3.96 7.62 -22.56
CA GLN A 156 -5.39 7.95 -22.63
C GLN A 156 -6.01 8.09 -21.23
N ILE A 157 -5.71 7.19 -20.29
CA ILE A 157 -6.15 7.30 -18.89
C ILE A 157 -5.60 8.57 -18.23
N GLU A 158 -4.33 8.90 -18.47
CA GLU A 158 -3.76 10.17 -17.97
C GLU A 158 -4.48 11.38 -18.55
N LYS A 159 -4.80 11.38 -19.85
CA LYS A 159 -5.57 12.45 -20.47
C LYS A 159 -6.96 12.57 -19.84
N GLU A 160 -7.66 11.46 -19.63
CA GLU A 160 -8.98 11.44 -18.98
C GLU A 160 -8.93 11.95 -17.53
N TYR A 161 -7.83 11.65 -16.83
CA TYR A 161 -7.56 12.21 -15.50
C TYR A 161 -7.38 13.73 -15.54
N GLN A 162 -6.55 14.26 -16.45
CA GLN A 162 -6.27 15.69 -16.58
C GLN A 162 -7.51 16.49 -17.03
N GLU A 163 -8.29 15.93 -17.96
CA GLU A 163 -9.53 16.52 -18.46
C GLU A 163 -10.69 16.38 -17.47
N LYS A 164 -10.51 15.60 -16.39
CA LYS A 164 -11.56 15.25 -15.41
C LYS A 164 -12.81 14.68 -16.08
N SER A 165 -12.64 13.99 -17.21
CA SER A 165 -13.72 13.46 -18.03
C SER A 165 -14.31 12.16 -17.46
N LYS A 166 -13.64 11.57 -16.47
CA LYS A 166 -14.02 10.29 -15.84
C LYS A 166 -13.76 10.28 -14.34
N ALA A 167 -14.53 9.48 -13.62
CA ALA A 167 -14.38 9.33 -12.18
C ALA A 167 -13.08 8.57 -11.83
N ILE A 168 -12.37 9.04 -10.80
CA ILE A 168 -11.11 8.45 -10.32
C ILE A 168 -11.21 6.93 -10.05
N PRO A 169 -12.28 6.39 -9.41
CA PRO A 169 -12.40 4.95 -9.20
C PRO A 169 -12.42 4.13 -10.50
N ASN A 170 -13.02 4.66 -11.57
CA ASN A 170 -13.07 3.97 -12.86
C ASN A 170 -11.68 3.99 -13.53
N LEU A 171 -10.95 5.11 -13.43
CA LEU A 171 -9.58 5.22 -13.94
C LEU A 171 -8.62 4.28 -13.20
N LEU A 172 -8.80 4.12 -11.88
CA LEU A 172 -8.03 3.16 -11.08
C LEU A 172 -8.29 1.72 -11.53
N GLN A 173 -9.56 1.35 -11.74
CA GLN A 173 -9.93 0.02 -12.21
C GLN A 173 -9.30 -0.29 -13.58
N GLU A 174 -9.34 0.65 -14.52
CA GLU A 174 -8.77 0.45 -15.86
C GLU A 174 -7.25 0.28 -15.83
N LEU A 175 -6.55 1.01 -14.95
CA LEU A 175 -5.11 0.78 -14.75
C LEU A 175 -4.83 -0.62 -14.20
N ASP A 176 -5.63 -1.09 -13.24
CA ASP A 176 -5.45 -2.43 -12.66
C ASP A 176 -5.67 -3.53 -13.69
N GLU A 177 -6.69 -3.39 -14.55
CA GLU A 177 -6.97 -4.31 -15.66
C GLU A 177 -5.81 -4.34 -16.68
N LEU A 178 -5.24 -3.18 -17.03
CA LEU A 178 -4.10 -3.09 -17.94
C LEU A 178 -2.85 -3.81 -17.42
N ILE A 179 -2.62 -3.76 -16.10
CA ILE A 179 -1.49 -4.42 -15.44
C ILE A 179 -1.69 -5.94 -15.45
N VAL A 180 -2.87 -6.45 -15.07
CA VAL A 180 -3.16 -7.90 -14.98
C VAL A 180 -3.07 -8.61 -16.34
N MET A 181 -3.40 -7.93 -17.45
CA MET A 181 -3.26 -8.50 -18.81
C MET A 181 -1.80 -8.76 -19.26
N THR A 182 -0.82 -8.85 -18.36
CA THR A 182 0.61 -9.10 -18.68
C THR A 182 1.08 -10.54 -18.39
N GLU A 183 0.23 -11.42 -17.84
CA GLU A 183 0.58 -12.84 -17.71
C GLU A 183 0.56 -13.52 -19.08
N ILE A 184 1.71 -13.57 -19.74
CA ILE A 184 1.92 -14.42 -20.91
C ILE A 184 1.97 -15.87 -20.39
N PRO A 185 1.08 -16.77 -20.84
CA PRO A 185 1.20 -18.18 -20.51
C PRO A 185 2.58 -18.68 -20.95
N LYS A 186 3.30 -19.31 -20.00
CA LYS A 186 4.66 -19.84 -20.19
C LYS A 186 4.71 -20.91 -21.27
#